data_AF-A0A9D1JLT2-F1
#
_entry.id   AF-A0A9D1JLT2-F1
#
_cell.length_a   1.000
_cell.length_b   1.000
_cell.length_c   1.000
_cell.angle_alpha   90.00
_cell.angle_beta   90.00
_cell.angle_gamma   90.00
#
_symmetry.space_group_name_H-M   'P 1'
#
loop_
_entity.id
_entity.type
_entity.pdbx_description
1 polymer ?
#
loop_
_entity_poly.entity_id
_entity_poly.type
_entity_poly.pdbx_seq_one_letter_code
_entity_poly.pdbx_strand_id
1 'polypeptide(L)'
;MKSSGIGGQAVMEGIMMKSGDDYAVAVRKPDQEIEIKVSTYSNFIKKHKKFFSLPIIRGVFNFVDSLVLGMSCLTWSAGFALEDAEEEEPGKLEKALDKATKGRTNDVLLGVTVAISIVLSVAIFIMLPYFLSTILQRVTSSTTIITLAEGFMRLFIFIGYIFLISRMKDIQRVFMYHGAEHKCINCVEHGLDLTVENVMKSSKEHKRCGTSFLLIVMLISVVFFLFIRVDSPVLRVVVRLLLIPVIAGVSYEFIRLAGNSDNKIVNLLSKPGLAMQKLTTNEPTPDMVEVAIAAVEAVFDWRAYLSENFGKVYPEEEKKTEETSRKKKPAAAAGASL
;
A
#
# COMPACT_ATOMS: atom_id res chain seq x y z
N MET A 1 12.07 -16.35 10.10
CA MET A 1 10.97 -15.47 10.53
C MET A 1 9.68 -16.25 10.40
N LYS A 2 8.79 -16.22 11.41
CA LYS A 2 7.45 -16.81 11.28
C LYS A 2 6.51 -15.70 10.81
N SER A 3 5.69 -15.98 9.80
CA SER A 3 4.75 -14.98 9.30
C SER A 3 3.56 -14.86 10.25
N SER A 4 3.24 -13.64 10.65
CA SER A 4 2.05 -13.32 11.45
C SER A 4 0.78 -13.22 10.61
N GLY A 5 0.91 -13.13 9.28
CA GLY A 5 -0.21 -12.97 8.36
C GLY A 5 -0.84 -11.56 8.37
N ILE A 6 -0.32 -10.64 9.20
CA ILE A 6 -0.75 -9.24 9.19
C ILE A 6 -0.05 -8.48 8.07
N GLY A 7 -0.71 -7.42 7.61
CA GLY A 7 -0.16 -6.43 6.70
C GLY A 7 -0.78 -5.07 6.98
N GLY A 8 -0.21 -4.02 6.41
CA GLY A 8 -0.75 -2.69 6.55
C GLY A 8 -0.50 -1.79 5.35
N GLN A 9 -0.91 -0.54 5.51
CA GLN A 9 -0.65 0.55 4.59
C GLN A 9 -0.55 1.85 5.38
N ALA A 10 0.47 2.65 5.11
CA ALA A 10 0.51 4.02 5.62
C ALA A 10 -0.60 4.88 4.99
N VAL A 11 -1.23 5.70 5.82
CA VAL A 11 -2.23 6.70 5.42
C VAL A 11 -1.78 8.09 5.89
N MET A 12 -2.58 9.13 5.62
CA MET A 12 -2.24 10.48 6.10
C MET A 12 -2.28 10.49 7.62
N GLU A 13 -1.19 10.93 8.26
CA GLU A 13 -1.06 10.96 9.72
C GLU A 13 -1.34 9.63 10.44
N GLY A 14 -1.20 8.49 9.76
CA GLY A 14 -1.63 7.23 10.36
C GLY A 14 -1.27 5.97 9.59
N ILE A 15 -1.79 4.85 10.10
CA ILE A 15 -1.56 3.51 9.54
C ILE A 15 -2.86 2.72 9.55
N MET A 16 -3.13 2.03 8.45
CA MET A 16 -4.10 0.95 8.38
C MET A 16 -3.39 -0.38 8.60
N MET A 17 -3.90 -1.21 9.52
CA MET A 17 -3.47 -2.59 9.75
C MET A 17 -4.62 -3.55 9.46
N LYS A 18 -4.31 -4.70 8.85
CA LYS A 18 -5.27 -5.75 8.52
C LYS A 18 -4.80 -7.11 9.01
N SER A 19 -5.72 -7.84 9.62
CA SER A 19 -5.55 -9.23 10.08
C SER A 19 -6.77 -10.05 9.69
N GLY A 20 -6.61 -10.99 8.77
CA GLY A 20 -7.74 -11.76 8.26
C GLY A 20 -8.78 -10.88 7.54
N ASP A 21 -10.01 -10.86 8.07
CA ASP A 21 -11.10 -10.03 7.55
C ASP A 21 -11.22 -8.70 8.30
N ASP A 22 -10.52 -8.51 9.41
CA ASP A 22 -10.59 -7.29 10.21
C ASP A 22 -9.49 -6.31 9.82
N TYR A 23 -9.82 -5.03 9.80
CA TYR A 23 -8.86 -3.95 9.62
C TYR A 23 -9.13 -2.81 10.61
N ALA A 24 -8.06 -2.11 10.97
CA ALA A 24 -8.12 -0.91 11.78
C ALA A 24 -7.31 0.18 11.12
N VAL A 25 -7.80 1.40 11.18
CA VAL A 25 -7.07 2.61 10.78
C VAL A 25 -6.87 3.43 12.04
N ALA A 26 -5.62 3.69 12.40
CA ALA A 26 -5.27 4.61 13.48
C ALA A 26 -4.64 5.86 12.87
N VAL A 27 -5.15 7.04 13.25
CA VAL A 27 -4.68 8.35 12.77
C VAL A 27 -4.38 9.23 13.97
N ARG A 28 -3.26 9.95 13.90
CA ARG A 28 -2.92 11.01 14.84
C ARG A 28 -3.69 12.27 14.45
N LYS A 29 -4.63 12.69 15.29
CA LYS A 29 -5.33 13.96 15.13
C LYS A 29 -4.40 15.14 15.45
N PRO A 30 -4.76 16.35 14.99
CA PRO A 30 -4.02 17.59 15.31
C PRO A 30 -3.86 17.86 16.80
N ASP A 31 -4.89 17.53 17.58
CA ASP A 31 -4.93 17.59 19.04
C ASP A 31 -4.03 16.54 19.75
N GLN A 32 -3.25 15.78 18.98
CA GLN A 32 -2.37 14.68 19.40
C GLN A 32 -3.08 13.41 19.87
N GLU A 33 -4.40 13.34 19.85
CA GLU A 33 -5.12 12.11 20.17
C GLU A 33 -5.02 11.08 19.03
N ILE A 34 -5.14 9.79 19.36
CA ILE A 34 -5.20 8.71 18.36
C ILE A 34 -6.66 8.34 18.14
N GLU A 35 -7.17 8.64 16.95
CA GLU A 35 -8.47 8.16 16.52
C GLU A 35 -8.31 6.78 15.87
N ILE A 36 -9.10 5.79 16.30
CA ILE A 36 -9.00 4.41 15.80
C ILE A 36 -10.36 3.94 15.31
N LYS A 37 -10.43 3.65 14.01
CA LYS A 37 -11.60 3.04 13.38
C LYS A 37 -11.34 1.57 13.12
N VAL A 38 -12.15 0.68 13.69
CA VAL A 38 -12.11 -0.77 13.44
C VAL A 38 -13.30 -1.17 12.60
N SER A 39 -13.07 -2.01 11.58
CA SER A 39 -14.12 -2.52 10.71
C SER A 39 -13.74 -3.87 10.12
N THR A 40 -14.72 -4.58 9.58
CA THR A 40 -14.52 -5.88 8.93
C THR A 40 -14.74 -5.72 7.43
N TYR A 41 -13.74 -6.10 6.65
CA TYR A 41 -13.77 -6.11 5.20
C TYR A 41 -13.81 -7.57 4.71
N SER A 42 -15.01 -8.06 4.36
CA SER A 42 -15.12 -9.41 3.81
C SER A 42 -14.53 -9.43 2.39
N ASN A 43 -13.39 -10.11 2.21
CA ASN A 43 -12.77 -10.24 0.89
C ASN A 43 -13.77 -10.85 -0.12
N PHE A 44 -13.86 -10.26 -1.31
CA PHE A 44 -14.77 -10.70 -2.38
C PHE A 44 -14.57 -12.18 -2.74
N ILE A 45 -13.33 -12.66 -2.61
CA ILE A 45 -12.89 -14.05 -2.84
C ILE A 45 -13.60 -15.07 -1.94
N LYS A 46 -13.87 -14.73 -0.65
CA LYS A 46 -14.52 -15.67 0.28
C LYS A 46 -16.00 -15.92 -0.08
N LYS A 47 -16.65 -14.94 -0.71
CA LYS A 47 -18.04 -15.05 -1.18
C LYS A 47 -18.16 -16.01 -2.39
N HIS A 48 -17.07 -16.18 -3.16
CA HIS A 48 -17.04 -17.04 -4.35
C HIS A 48 -15.80 -17.98 -4.35
N LYS A 49 -15.77 -18.98 -3.46
CA LYS A 49 -14.56 -19.76 -3.11
C LYS A 49 -13.85 -20.55 -4.23
N LYS A 50 -14.54 -21.07 -5.25
CA LYS A 50 -13.93 -22.07 -6.16
C LYS A 50 -13.05 -21.49 -7.27
N PHE A 51 -13.49 -20.43 -7.93
CA PHE A 51 -12.75 -19.85 -9.06
C PHE A 51 -11.73 -18.79 -8.62
N PHE A 52 -12.06 -18.01 -7.59
CA PHE A 52 -11.29 -16.85 -7.15
C PHE A 52 -10.10 -17.21 -6.24
N SER A 53 -9.95 -18.49 -5.88
CA SER A 53 -8.82 -19.00 -5.09
C SER A 53 -7.68 -19.58 -5.93
N LEU A 54 -7.87 -19.70 -7.25
CA LEU A 54 -6.83 -20.16 -8.18
C LEU A 54 -5.62 -19.21 -8.16
N PRO A 55 -4.38 -19.73 -8.32
CA PRO A 55 -3.19 -18.89 -8.46
C PRO A 55 -3.35 -17.86 -9.58
N ILE A 56 -2.67 -16.71 -9.47
CA ILE A 56 -2.79 -15.56 -10.39
C ILE A 56 -4.13 -14.84 -10.23
N ILE A 57 -5.26 -15.54 -10.38
CA ILE A 57 -6.62 -14.98 -10.22
C ILE A 57 -6.76 -14.38 -8.82
N ARG A 58 -6.44 -15.15 -7.77
CA ARG A 58 -6.45 -14.64 -6.39
C ARG A 58 -5.60 -13.39 -6.20
N GLY A 59 -4.48 -13.28 -6.92
CA GLY A 59 -3.58 -12.15 -6.83
C GLY A 59 -4.21 -10.87 -7.36
N VAL A 60 -4.93 -10.97 -8.49
CA VAL A 60 -5.71 -9.85 -9.05
C VAL A 60 -6.77 -9.39 -8.06
N PHE A 61 -7.56 -10.30 -7.51
CA PHE A 61 -8.63 -9.93 -6.57
C PHE A 61 -8.08 -9.35 -5.27
N ASN A 62 -7.04 -9.96 -4.68
CA ASN A 62 -6.41 -9.42 -3.47
C ASN A 62 -5.79 -8.03 -3.72
N PHE A 63 -5.22 -7.80 -4.90
CA PHE A 63 -4.69 -6.49 -5.27
C PHE A 63 -5.82 -5.45 -5.38
N VAL A 64 -6.92 -5.77 -6.07
CA VAL A 64 -8.07 -4.86 -6.20
C VAL A 64 -8.73 -4.58 -4.85
N ASP A 65 -9.01 -5.62 -4.05
CA ASP A 65 -9.58 -5.49 -2.71
C ASP A 65 -8.68 -4.60 -1.83
N SER A 66 -7.35 -4.78 -1.89
CA SER A 66 -6.41 -3.94 -1.11
C SER A 66 -6.35 -2.51 -1.62
N LEU A 67 -6.43 -2.29 -2.94
CA LEU A 67 -6.44 -0.95 -3.54
C LEU A 67 -7.70 -0.18 -3.12
N VAL A 68 -8.88 -0.82 -3.20
CA VAL A 68 -10.16 -0.20 -2.81
C VAL A 68 -10.14 0.15 -1.32
N LEU A 69 -9.78 -0.81 -0.46
CA LEU A 69 -9.67 -0.57 0.98
C LEU A 69 -8.66 0.53 1.30
N GLY A 70 -7.49 0.49 0.67
CA GLY A 70 -6.43 1.48 0.84
C GLY A 70 -6.87 2.89 0.46
N MET A 71 -7.59 3.03 -0.66
CA MET A 71 -8.15 4.32 -1.08
C MET A 71 -9.20 4.84 -0.09
N SER A 72 -10.12 3.98 0.37
CA SER A 72 -11.10 4.37 1.39
C SER A 72 -10.44 4.82 2.70
N CYS A 73 -9.37 4.15 3.13
CA CYS A 73 -8.64 4.52 4.35
C CYS A 73 -7.86 5.84 4.18
N LEU A 74 -7.26 6.06 3.01
CA LEU A 74 -6.59 7.33 2.68
C LEU A 74 -7.57 8.49 2.69
N THR A 75 -8.72 8.35 2.02
CA THR A 75 -9.78 9.37 2.01
C THR A 75 -10.30 9.67 3.42
N TRP A 76 -10.51 8.63 4.23
CA TRP A 76 -10.94 8.81 5.62
C TRP A 76 -9.87 9.54 6.45
N SER A 77 -8.60 9.17 6.33
CA SER A 77 -7.51 9.82 7.07
C SER A 77 -7.28 11.28 6.65
N ALA A 78 -7.48 11.58 5.37
CA ALA A 78 -7.34 12.94 4.84
C ALA A 78 -8.42 13.89 5.40
N GLY A 79 -9.58 13.37 5.82
CA GLY A 79 -10.63 14.17 6.46
C GLY A 79 -10.14 14.88 7.72
N PHE A 80 -9.37 14.19 8.58
CA PHE A 80 -8.84 14.78 9.82
C PHE A 80 -7.78 15.85 9.59
N ALA A 81 -7.04 15.79 8.47
CA ALA A 81 -6.09 16.83 8.10
C ALA A 81 -6.78 18.11 7.60
N LEU A 82 -8.05 18.01 7.18
CA LEU A 82 -8.86 19.13 6.71
C LEU A 82 -9.67 19.78 7.83
N GLU A 83 -9.93 19.08 8.94
CA GLU A 83 -10.62 19.64 10.11
C GLU A 83 -9.87 20.85 10.72
N ASP A 84 -8.53 20.89 10.63
CA ASP A 84 -7.72 22.07 11.00
C ASP A 84 -7.81 23.23 9.99
N ALA A 85 -8.06 22.93 8.71
CA ALA A 85 -8.08 23.93 7.64
C ALA A 85 -9.42 24.70 7.60
N GLU A 86 -10.45 24.22 8.30
CA GLU A 86 -11.74 24.92 8.44
C GLU A 86 -11.66 26.16 9.37
N GLU A 87 -10.53 26.38 10.07
CA GLU A 87 -10.27 27.62 10.80
C GLU A 87 -9.75 28.77 9.90
N GLU A 88 -9.32 28.49 8.65
CA GLU A 88 -9.03 29.53 7.67
C GLU A 88 -10.33 29.98 6.98
N GLU A 89 -10.67 31.27 7.07
CA GLU A 89 -11.87 31.82 6.42
C GLU A 89 -11.90 31.49 4.93
N PRO A 90 -12.93 30.77 4.43
CA PRO A 90 -12.93 30.31 3.05
C PRO A 90 -12.91 31.49 2.09
N GLY A 91 -12.03 31.41 1.09
CA GLY A 91 -11.86 32.48 0.10
C GLY A 91 -13.17 32.78 -0.64
N LYS A 92 -13.30 33.96 -1.25
CA LYS A 92 -14.49 34.33 -2.05
C LYS A 92 -14.84 33.29 -3.14
N LEU A 93 -13.84 32.58 -3.62
CA LEU A 93 -13.95 31.51 -4.62
C LEU A 93 -14.51 30.21 -4.02
N GLU A 94 -14.11 29.83 -2.81
CA GLU A 94 -14.65 28.67 -2.08
C GLU A 94 -16.09 28.92 -1.64
N LYS A 95 -16.41 30.11 -1.11
CA LYS A 95 -17.81 30.47 -0.75
C LYS A 95 -18.74 30.45 -1.98
N ALA A 96 -18.23 30.81 -3.15
CA ALA A 96 -18.98 30.75 -4.41
C ALA A 96 -19.15 29.31 -4.92
N LEU A 97 -18.10 28.48 -4.82
CA LEU A 97 -18.16 27.06 -5.14
C LEU A 97 -19.13 26.33 -4.22
N ASP A 98 -19.10 26.61 -2.92
CA ASP A 98 -19.93 25.95 -1.91
C ASP A 98 -21.42 26.18 -2.08
N LYS A 99 -21.76 27.41 -2.48
CA LYS A 99 -23.12 27.76 -2.86
C LYS A 99 -23.56 27.07 -4.16
N ALA A 100 -22.64 26.85 -5.10
CA ALA A 100 -22.93 26.19 -6.37
C ALA A 100 -22.99 24.65 -6.24
N THR A 101 -22.18 24.06 -5.36
CA THR A 101 -22.08 22.61 -5.11
C THR A 101 -23.01 22.12 -3.99
N LYS A 102 -23.74 23.03 -3.33
CA LYS A 102 -24.66 22.74 -2.22
C LYS A 102 -23.96 22.09 -1.01
N GLY A 103 -22.82 22.65 -0.58
CA GLY A 103 -22.09 22.14 0.59
C GLY A 103 -21.24 20.88 0.32
N ARG A 104 -21.00 20.54 -0.95
CA ARG A 104 -20.19 19.37 -1.37
C ARG A 104 -18.88 19.77 -2.04
N THR A 105 -18.35 20.93 -1.71
CA THR A 105 -17.15 21.47 -2.34
C THR A 105 -15.95 20.55 -2.18
N ASN A 106 -15.72 20.05 -0.96
CA ASN A 106 -14.59 19.17 -0.66
C ASN A 106 -14.67 17.84 -1.43
N ASP A 107 -15.85 17.23 -1.52
CA ASP A 107 -16.07 16.00 -2.32
C ASP A 107 -15.78 16.23 -3.80
N VAL A 108 -16.21 17.36 -4.35
CA VAL A 108 -15.99 17.72 -5.76
C VAL A 108 -14.52 18.01 -6.02
N LEU A 109 -13.86 18.77 -5.14
CA LEU A 109 -12.43 19.09 -5.26
C LEU A 109 -11.58 17.82 -5.16
N LEU A 110 -11.91 16.91 -4.24
CA LEU A 110 -11.27 15.61 -4.13
C LEU A 110 -11.45 14.80 -5.41
N GLY A 111 -12.69 14.72 -5.93
CA GLY A 111 -12.99 14.01 -7.18
C GLY A 111 -12.22 14.56 -8.38
N VAL A 112 -12.16 15.89 -8.53
CA VAL A 112 -11.37 16.55 -9.58
C VAL A 112 -9.88 16.27 -9.42
N THR A 113 -9.36 16.35 -8.19
CA THR A 113 -7.94 16.07 -7.91
C THR A 113 -7.58 14.65 -8.29
N VAL A 114 -8.39 13.66 -7.87
CA VAL A 114 -8.22 12.25 -8.23
C VAL A 114 -8.26 12.05 -9.75
N ALA A 115 -9.21 12.69 -10.45
CA ALA A 115 -9.30 12.59 -11.90
C ALA A 115 -8.04 13.15 -12.59
N ILE A 116 -7.54 14.31 -12.16
CA ILE A 116 -6.29 14.90 -12.67
C ILE A 116 -5.11 13.98 -12.39
N SER A 117 -5.00 13.42 -11.17
CA SER A 117 -3.93 12.48 -10.81
C SER A 117 -3.94 11.22 -11.69
N ILE A 118 -5.11 10.69 -12.03
CA ILE A 118 -5.25 9.54 -12.95
C ILE A 118 -4.76 9.92 -14.35
N VAL A 119 -5.20 11.06 -14.90
CA VAL A 119 -4.77 11.53 -16.22
C VAL A 119 -3.26 11.73 -16.27
N LEU A 120 -2.69 12.37 -15.24
CA LEU A 120 -1.25 12.59 -15.14
C LEU A 120 -0.49 11.25 -15.02
N SER A 121 -1.01 10.29 -14.27
CA SER A 121 -0.43 8.95 -14.15
C SER A 121 -0.41 8.21 -15.48
N VAL A 122 -1.50 8.27 -16.26
CA VAL A 122 -1.55 7.69 -17.62
C VAL A 122 -0.53 8.39 -18.54
N ALA A 123 -0.44 9.72 -18.48
CA ALA A 123 0.51 10.48 -19.27
C ALA A 123 1.97 10.09 -18.95
N ILE A 124 2.35 10.06 -17.66
CA ILE A 124 3.73 9.80 -17.22
C ILE A 124 4.12 8.32 -17.34
N PHE A 125 3.25 7.39 -16.96
CA PHE A 125 3.64 5.98 -16.85
C PHE A 125 3.26 5.12 -18.06
N ILE A 126 2.33 5.58 -18.90
CA ILE A 126 1.90 4.85 -20.10
C ILE A 126 2.34 5.59 -21.36
N MET A 127 1.95 6.86 -21.52
CA MET A 127 2.20 7.58 -22.77
C MET A 127 3.67 8.00 -22.94
N LEU A 128 4.31 8.52 -21.90
CA LEU A 128 5.70 9.00 -21.97
C LEU A 128 6.70 7.89 -22.35
N PRO A 129 6.71 6.70 -21.72
CA PRO A 129 7.59 5.61 -22.15
C PRO A 129 7.33 5.18 -23.59
N TYR A 130 6.06 5.16 -24.01
CA TYR A 130 5.70 4.85 -25.39
C TYR A 130 6.26 5.89 -26.36
N PHE A 131 6.05 7.18 -26.11
CA PHE A 131 6.57 8.26 -26.95
C PHE A 131 8.09 8.20 -27.07
N LEU A 132 8.80 8.03 -25.95
CA LEU A 132 10.26 7.89 -25.96
C LEU A 132 10.72 6.64 -26.74
N SER A 133 9.94 5.55 -26.72
CA SER A 133 10.24 4.36 -27.54
C SER A 133 10.14 4.63 -29.05
N THR A 134 9.28 5.57 -29.48
CA THR A 134 9.17 5.95 -30.90
C THR A 134 10.37 6.75 -31.37
N ILE A 135 11.01 7.53 -30.49
CA ILE A 135 12.26 8.23 -30.79
C ILE A 135 13.37 7.20 -30.99
N LEU A 136 13.44 6.19 -30.12
CA LEU A 136 14.44 5.11 -30.22
C LEU A 136 14.29 4.28 -31.51
N GLN A 137 13.06 4.07 -31.99
CA GLN A 137 12.78 3.42 -33.28
C GLN A 137 13.39 4.16 -34.48
N ARG A 138 13.68 5.46 -34.36
CA ARG A 138 14.38 6.22 -35.42
C ARG A 138 15.87 5.91 -35.49
N VAL A 139 16.45 5.43 -34.38
CA VAL A 139 17.90 5.17 -34.25
C VAL A 139 18.22 3.68 -34.45
N THR A 140 17.30 2.78 -34.08
CA THR A 140 17.48 1.33 -34.26
C THR A 140 16.21 0.65 -34.73
N SER A 141 16.35 -0.31 -35.64
CA SER A 141 15.25 -1.16 -36.10
C SER A 141 15.09 -2.44 -35.26
N SER A 142 15.98 -2.70 -34.30
CA SER A 142 15.93 -3.93 -33.50
C SER A 142 14.82 -3.87 -32.44
N THR A 143 13.75 -4.62 -32.67
CA THR A 143 12.60 -4.72 -31.75
C THR A 143 13.01 -5.16 -30.34
N THR A 144 14.02 -6.03 -30.22
CA THR A 144 14.53 -6.48 -28.91
C THR A 144 15.15 -5.33 -28.13
N ILE A 145 15.99 -4.51 -28.79
CA ILE A 145 16.66 -3.36 -28.14
C ILE A 145 15.62 -2.33 -27.72
N ILE A 146 14.65 -2.03 -28.60
CA ILE A 146 13.56 -1.08 -28.30
C ILE A 146 12.75 -1.55 -27.10
N THR A 147 12.39 -2.84 -27.05
CA THR A 147 11.56 -3.40 -25.96
C THR A 147 12.29 -3.38 -24.62
N LEU A 148 13.57 -3.77 -24.60
CA LEU A 148 14.40 -3.70 -23.39
C LEU A 148 14.57 -2.26 -22.93
N ALA A 149 14.88 -1.34 -23.85
CA ALA A 149 15.04 0.08 -23.53
C ALA A 149 13.73 0.68 -22.99
N GLU A 150 12.58 0.34 -23.55
CA GLU A 150 11.28 0.77 -23.00
C GLU A 150 11.08 0.26 -21.57
N GLY A 151 11.42 -1.00 -21.30
CA GLY A 151 11.35 -1.58 -19.96
C GLY A 151 12.23 -0.84 -18.95
N PHE A 152 13.50 -0.61 -19.27
CA PHE A 152 14.42 0.12 -18.41
C PHE A 152 14.02 1.58 -18.24
N MET A 153 13.58 2.25 -19.30
CA MET A 153 13.11 3.62 -19.25
C MET A 153 11.89 3.77 -18.34
N ARG A 154 10.94 2.84 -18.41
CA ARG A 154 9.80 2.80 -17.50
C ARG A 154 10.27 2.68 -16.05
N LEU A 155 11.24 1.81 -15.79
CA LEU A 155 11.85 1.65 -14.47
C LEU A 155 12.51 2.95 -13.99
N PHE A 156 13.29 3.63 -14.83
CA PHE A 156 13.92 4.90 -14.49
C PHE A 156 12.91 6.02 -14.24
N ILE A 157 11.86 6.13 -15.06
CA ILE A 157 10.78 7.11 -14.86
C ILE A 157 10.10 6.86 -13.50
N PHE A 158 9.81 5.60 -13.17
CA PHE A 158 9.21 5.24 -11.90
C PHE A 158 10.09 5.55 -10.69
N ILE A 159 11.36 5.12 -10.72
CA ILE A 159 12.30 5.40 -9.63
C ILE A 159 12.51 6.91 -9.50
N GLY A 160 12.67 7.62 -10.61
CA GLY A 160 12.81 9.07 -10.65
C GLY A 160 11.59 9.79 -10.08
N TYR A 161 10.38 9.35 -10.43
CA TYR A 161 9.14 9.87 -9.86
C TYR A 161 9.10 9.70 -8.34
N ILE A 162 9.35 8.49 -7.83
CA ILE A 162 9.36 8.22 -6.39
C ILE A 162 10.43 9.06 -5.68
N PHE A 163 11.62 9.18 -6.28
CA PHE A 163 12.68 10.01 -5.75
C PHE A 163 12.29 11.49 -5.67
N LEU A 164 11.57 12.02 -6.65
CA LEU A 164 11.12 13.42 -6.65
C LEU A 164 10.05 13.65 -5.57
N ILE A 165 9.03 12.81 -5.49
CA ILE A 165 7.97 12.97 -4.48
C ILE A 165 8.50 12.72 -3.06
N SER A 166 9.53 11.88 -2.88
CA SER A 166 10.14 11.65 -1.57
C SER A 166 10.84 12.88 -0.99
N ARG A 167 10.99 13.96 -1.77
CA ARG A 167 11.49 15.26 -1.30
C ARG A 167 10.40 16.13 -0.67
N MET A 168 9.12 15.79 -0.86
CA MET A 168 7.99 16.50 -0.26
C MET A 168 7.82 16.10 1.21
N LYS A 169 7.60 17.07 2.10
CA LYS A 169 7.51 16.84 3.56
C LYS A 169 6.35 15.90 3.92
N ASP A 170 5.19 16.09 3.30
CA ASP A 170 4.00 15.27 3.57
C ASP A 170 4.25 13.80 3.18
N ILE A 171 4.90 13.58 2.03
CA ILE A 171 5.29 12.24 1.57
C ILE A 171 6.36 11.63 2.47
N GLN A 172 7.33 12.42 2.95
CA GLN A 172 8.33 11.93 3.91
C GLN A 172 7.67 11.44 5.19
N ARG A 173 6.65 12.16 5.67
CA ARG A 173 5.87 11.80 6.84
C ARG A 173 5.06 10.52 6.63
N VAL A 174 4.40 10.37 5.48
CA VAL A 174 3.75 9.11 5.08
C VAL A 174 4.78 7.95 5.03
N PHE A 175 5.99 8.20 4.53
CA PHE A 175 7.07 7.19 4.51
C PHE A 175 7.60 6.85 5.91
N MET A 176 7.49 7.74 6.90
CA MET A 176 7.79 7.43 8.30
C MET A 176 6.73 6.49 8.89
N TYR A 177 5.44 6.76 8.67
CA TYR A 177 4.36 5.84 9.06
C TYR A 177 4.49 4.47 8.35
N HIS A 178 4.92 4.45 7.10
CA HIS A 178 5.24 3.21 6.40
C HIS A 178 6.40 2.46 7.05
N GLY A 179 7.45 3.18 7.48
CA GLY A 179 8.53 2.62 8.28
C GLY A 179 8.04 2.03 9.61
N ALA A 180 7.13 2.72 10.32
CA ALA A 180 6.53 2.23 11.55
C ALA A 180 5.69 0.96 11.34
N GLU A 181 4.90 0.90 10.26
CA GLU A 181 4.15 -0.30 9.87
C GLU A 181 5.08 -1.51 9.69
N HIS A 182 6.11 -1.38 8.84
CA HIS A 182 7.09 -2.44 8.64
C HIS A 182 7.79 -2.86 9.93
N LYS A 183 8.16 -1.89 10.78
CA LYS A 183 8.84 -2.16 12.03
C LYS A 183 7.95 -2.91 13.03
N CYS A 184 6.66 -2.57 13.13
CA CYS A 184 5.71 -3.29 13.97
C CYS A 184 5.55 -4.75 13.52
N ILE A 185 5.41 -4.98 12.21
CA ILE A 185 5.32 -6.34 11.66
C ILE A 185 6.61 -7.11 11.93
N ASN A 186 7.77 -6.52 11.62
CA ASN A 186 9.05 -7.16 11.88
C ASN A 186 9.26 -7.45 13.37
N CYS A 187 8.84 -6.57 14.27
CA CYS A 187 8.94 -6.77 15.73
C CYS A 187 8.26 -8.08 16.15
N VAL A 188 6.98 -8.24 15.79
CA VAL A 188 6.21 -9.44 16.17
C VAL A 188 6.72 -10.68 15.45
N GLU A 189 7.09 -10.58 14.17
CA GLU A 189 7.56 -11.73 13.37
C GLU A 189 8.96 -12.24 13.76
N HIS A 190 9.71 -11.45 14.53
CA HIS A 190 10.97 -11.85 15.17
C HIS A 190 10.82 -12.31 16.62
N GLY A 191 9.60 -12.32 17.16
CA GLY A 191 9.36 -12.79 18.52
C GLY A 191 9.52 -11.71 19.60
N LEU A 192 9.63 -10.43 19.23
CA LEU A 192 9.81 -9.33 20.18
C LEU A 192 8.45 -8.80 20.63
N ASP A 193 8.36 -8.39 21.90
CA ASP A 193 7.13 -7.81 22.45
C ASP A 193 6.85 -6.47 21.75
N LEU A 194 5.58 -6.20 21.44
CA LEU A 194 5.16 -5.04 20.67
C LEU A 194 5.22 -3.77 21.53
N THR A 195 6.42 -3.31 21.84
CA THR A 195 6.70 -2.08 22.60
C THR A 195 7.39 -1.06 21.71
N VAL A 196 7.27 0.23 22.04
CA VAL A 196 7.90 1.31 21.26
C VAL A 196 9.41 1.08 21.11
N GLU A 197 10.09 0.65 22.18
CA GLU A 197 11.53 0.36 22.17
C GLU A 197 11.89 -0.76 21.19
N ASN A 198 11.17 -1.89 21.22
CA ASN A 198 11.44 -3.03 20.36
C ASN A 198 11.10 -2.73 18.89
N VAL A 199 10.01 -2.02 18.65
CA VAL A 199 9.63 -1.58 17.31
C VAL A 199 10.69 -0.63 16.74
N MET A 200 11.17 0.35 17.52
CA MET A 200 12.22 1.26 17.07
C MET A 200 13.52 0.56 16.68
N LYS A 201 13.87 -0.56 17.32
CA LYS A 201 15.04 -1.40 16.98
C LYS A 201 14.81 -2.33 15.77
N SER A 202 13.56 -2.54 15.36
CA SER A 202 13.21 -3.45 14.27
C SER A 202 13.55 -2.84 12.90
N SER A 203 13.68 -3.70 11.88
CA SER A 203 13.96 -3.26 10.51
C SER A 203 12.74 -2.56 9.89
N LYS A 204 12.98 -1.48 9.13
CA LYS A 204 11.98 -0.87 8.25
C LYS A 204 11.88 -1.54 6.87
N GLU A 205 12.70 -2.56 6.61
CA GLU A 205 12.65 -3.33 5.37
C GLU A 205 11.84 -4.62 5.58
N HIS A 206 10.86 -4.89 4.72
CA HIS A 206 9.96 -6.05 4.86
C HIS A 206 9.67 -6.72 3.50
N LYS A 207 9.75 -8.05 3.42
CA LYS A 207 9.66 -8.79 2.14
C LYS A 207 8.29 -8.72 1.46
N ARG A 208 7.23 -8.38 2.19
CA ARG A 208 5.84 -8.40 1.70
C ARG A 208 5.26 -7.00 1.41
N CYS A 209 6.13 -6.00 1.22
CA CYS A 209 5.73 -4.61 0.98
C CYS A 209 5.14 -4.39 -0.43
N GLY A 210 4.10 -3.55 -0.51
CA GLY A 210 3.49 -3.12 -1.77
C GLY A 210 4.44 -2.36 -2.72
N THR A 211 5.43 -1.63 -2.20
CA THR A 211 6.40 -0.91 -3.07
C THR A 211 7.36 -1.89 -3.75
N SER A 212 7.72 -2.98 -3.07
CA SER A 212 8.43 -4.10 -3.70
C SER A 212 7.56 -4.80 -4.73
N PHE A 213 6.26 -4.96 -4.46
CA PHE A 213 5.31 -5.52 -5.43
C PHE A 213 5.26 -4.71 -6.72
N LEU A 214 5.16 -3.37 -6.65
CA LEU A 214 5.17 -2.52 -7.84
C LEU A 214 6.44 -2.69 -8.68
N LEU A 215 7.62 -2.76 -8.04
CA LEU A 215 8.87 -3.02 -8.75
C LEU A 215 8.87 -4.40 -9.43
N ILE A 216 8.37 -5.43 -8.74
CA ILE A 216 8.24 -6.79 -9.27
C ILE A 216 7.28 -6.81 -10.47
N VAL A 217 6.15 -6.11 -10.40
CA VAL A 217 5.22 -5.93 -11.53
C VAL A 217 5.92 -5.34 -12.74
N MET A 218 6.73 -4.29 -12.54
CA MET A 218 7.46 -3.66 -13.63
C MET A 218 8.49 -4.62 -14.24
N LEU A 219 9.29 -5.31 -13.44
CA LEU A 219 10.29 -6.27 -13.92
C LEU A 219 9.64 -7.43 -14.69
N ILE A 220 8.57 -8.02 -14.14
CA ILE A 220 7.82 -9.09 -14.79
C ILE A 220 7.20 -8.58 -16.10
N SER A 221 6.73 -7.32 -16.15
CA SER A 221 6.21 -6.73 -17.38
C SER A 221 7.26 -6.68 -18.50
N VAL A 222 8.52 -6.36 -18.18
CA VAL A 222 9.62 -6.37 -19.16
C VAL A 222 9.84 -7.77 -19.73
N VAL A 223 9.79 -8.80 -18.87
CA VAL A 223 9.92 -10.20 -19.31
C VAL A 223 8.77 -10.60 -20.23
N PHE A 224 7.52 -10.31 -19.86
CA PHE A 224 6.35 -10.63 -20.69
C PHE A 224 6.42 -9.96 -22.07
N PHE A 225 6.75 -8.66 -22.12
CA PHE A 225 6.81 -7.92 -23.38
C PHE A 225 8.03 -8.27 -24.24
N LEU A 226 9.07 -8.88 -23.66
CA LEU A 226 10.20 -9.39 -24.45
C LEU A 226 9.79 -10.58 -25.33
N PHE A 227 8.91 -11.46 -24.82
CA PHE A 227 8.42 -12.64 -25.52
C PHE A 227 7.15 -12.38 -26.34
N ILE A 228 6.26 -11.49 -25.88
CA ILE A 228 4.99 -11.17 -26.57
C ILE A 228 5.21 -9.94 -27.45
N ARG A 229 5.52 -10.18 -28.72
CA ARG A 229 5.79 -9.12 -29.71
C ARG A 229 4.58 -8.91 -30.60
N VAL A 230 4.20 -7.65 -30.75
CA VAL A 230 3.05 -7.24 -31.57
C VAL A 230 3.48 -6.07 -32.46
N ASP A 231 3.32 -6.26 -33.77
CA ASP A 231 3.75 -5.29 -34.78
C ASP A 231 2.80 -4.09 -34.85
N SER A 232 1.49 -4.34 -34.81
CA SER A 232 0.48 -3.27 -34.83
C SER A 232 0.53 -2.42 -33.56
N PRO A 233 0.70 -1.09 -33.65
CA PRO A 233 0.73 -0.20 -32.49
C PRO A 233 -0.53 -0.26 -31.63
N VAL A 234 -1.70 -0.33 -32.28
CA VAL A 234 -3.00 -0.42 -31.59
C VAL A 234 -3.13 -1.75 -30.86
N LEU A 235 -2.81 -2.86 -31.55
CA LEU A 235 -2.89 -4.19 -30.96
C LEU A 235 -1.87 -4.34 -29.81
N ARG A 236 -0.71 -3.68 -29.90
CA ARG A 236 0.29 -3.64 -28.83
C ARG A 236 -0.28 -2.98 -27.56
N VAL A 237 -1.01 -1.87 -27.69
CA VAL A 237 -1.67 -1.23 -26.54
C VAL A 237 -2.76 -2.15 -25.96
N VAL A 238 -3.60 -2.75 -26.82
CA VAL A 238 -4.66 -3.68 -26.38
C VAL A 238 -4.07 -4.87 -25.62
N VAL A 239 -3.04 -5.53 -26.18
CA VAL A 239 -2.37 -6.68 -25.53
C VAL A 239 -1.72 -6.27 -24.21
N ARG A 240 -1.11 -5.09 -24.13
CA ARG A 240 -0.56 -4.57 -22.86
C ARG A 240 -1.64 -4.42 -21.81
N LEU A 241 -2.78 -3.81 -22.15
CA LEU A 241 -3.90 -3.64 -21.22
C LEU A 241 -4.46 -4.99 -20.74
N LEU A 242 -4.64 -5.94 -21.65
CA LEU A 242 -5.11 -7.30 -21.33
C LEU A 242 -4.13 -8.08 -20.45
N LEU A 243 -2.83 -7.80 -20.55
CA LEU A 243 -1.80 -8.46 -19.75
C LEU A 243 -1.62 -7.86 -18.35
N ILE A 244 -2.18 -6.67 -18.06
CA ILE A 244 -2.07 -6.04 -16.72
C ILE A 244 -2.55 -6.99 -15.60
N PRO A 245 -3.76 -7.59 -15.67
CA PRO A 245 -4.21 -8.52 -14.64
C PRO A 245 -3.32 -9.77 -14.52
N VAL A 246 -2.84 -10.30 -15.65
CA VAL A 246 -1.97 -11.48 -15.66
C VAL A 246 -0.64 -11.16 -14.97
N ILE A 247 0.00 -10.04 -15.33
CA ILE A 247 1.25 -9.59 -14.71
C ILE A 247 1.04 -9.38 -13.22
N ALA A 248 -0.01 -8.64 -12.82
CA ALA A 248 -0.30 -8.39 -11.41
C ALA A 248 -0.51 -9.70 -10.62
N GLY A 249 -1.25 -10.65 -11.18
CA GLY A 249 -1.45 -11.96 -10.56
C GLY A 249 -0.16 -12.75 -10.41
N VAL A 250 0.69 -12.80 -11.45
CA VAL A 250 2.00 -13.49 -11.38
C VAL A 250 2.93 -12.80 -10.37
N SER A 251 2.96 -11.46 -10.35
CA SER A 251 3.73 -10.69 -9.36
C SER A 251 3.27 -10.95 -7.93
N TYR A 252 1.97 -11.14 -7.72
CA TYR A 252 1.41 -11.43 -6.40
C TYR A 252 1.86 -12.80 -5.90
N GLU A 253 1.83 -13.82 -6.79
CA GLU A 253 2.35 -15.14 -6.45
C GLU A 253 3.84 -15.09 -6.12
N PHE A 254 4.60 -14.30 -6.88
CA PHE A 254 6.02 -14.13 -6.63
C PHE A 254 6.32 -13.48 -5.27
N ILE A 255 5.64 -12.37 -4.93
CA ILE A 255 5.87 -11.71 -3.63
C ILE A 255 5.38 -12.56 -2.46
N ARG A 256 4.28 -13.30 -2.64
CA ARG A 256 3.78 -14.26 -1.65
C ARG A 256 4.78 -15.39 -1.42
N LEU A 257 5.42 -15.89 -2.48
CA LEU A 257 6.49 -16.87 -2.37
C LEU A 257 7.72 -16.28 -1.66
N ALA A 258 8.11 -15.06 -2.00
CA ALA A 258 9.22 -14.35 -1.37
C ALA A 258 9.03 -14.10 0.12
N GLY A 259 7.81 -13.80 0.55
CA GLY A 259 7.47 -13.62 1.95
C GLY A 259 7.50 -14.91 2.78
N ASN A 260 7.36 -16.08 2.15
CA ASN A 260 7.22 -17.38 2.82
C ASN A 260 8.39 -18.34 2.55
N SER A 261 9.45 -17.88 1.89
CA SER A 261 10.58 -18.72 1.51
C SER A 261 11.92 -18.10 1.92
N ASP A 262 12.81 -18.96 2.41
CA ASP A 262 14.21 -18.63 2.67
C ASP A 262 15.16 -19.09 1.55
N ASN A 263 14.61 -19.47 0.39
CA ASN A 263 15.41 -19.88 -0.77
C ASN A 263 16.34 -18.74 -1.24
N LYS A 264 17.63 -19.05 -1.41
CA LYS A 264 18.67 -18.10 -1.85
C LYS A 264 18.32 -17.38 -3.15
N ILE A 265 17.71 -18.08 -4.11
CA ILE A 265 17.33 -17.51 -5.42
C ILE A 265 16.18 -16.50 -5.24
N VAL A 266 15.16 -16.90 -4.49
CA VAL A 266 14.01 -16.03 -4.20
C VAL A 266 14.46 -14.78 -3.45
N ASN A 267 15.29 -14.95 -2.42
CA ASN A 267 15.88 -13.83 -1.68
C ASN A 267 16.72 -12.90 -2.58
N LEU A 268 17.51 -13.45 -3.51
CA LEU A 268 18.29 -12.66 -4.47
C LEU A 268 17.38 -11.82 -5.37
N LEU A 269 16.33 -12.43 -5.91
CA LEU A 269 15.37 -11.77 -6.80
C LEU A 269 14.50 -10.72 -6.06
N SER A 270 14.33 -10.84 -4.74
CA SER A 270 13.63 -9.85 -3.92
C SER A 270 14.50 -8.64 -3.52
N LYS A 271 15.83 -8.71 -3.63
CA LYS A 271 16.75 -7.62 -3.23
C LYS A 271 16.44 -6.28 -3.90
N PRO A 272 16.15 -6.20 -5.22
CA PRO A 272 15.80 -4.93 -5.84
C PRO A 272 14.56 -4.31 -5.20
N GLY A 273 13.56 -5.14 -4.86
CA GLY A 273 12.35 -4.71 -4.18
C GLY A 273 12.63 -4.15 -2.78
N LEU A 274 13.52 -4.79 -2.02
CA LEU A 274 13.97 -4.30 -0.71
C LEU A 274 14.78 -3.00 -0.82
N ALA A 275 15.65 -2.88 -1.83
CA ALA A 275 16.40 -1.66 -2.08
C ALA A 275 15.48 -0.46 -2.37
N MET A 276 14.36 -0.69 -3.07
CA MET A 276 13.34 0.35 -3.32
C MET A 276 12.70 0.87 -2.02
N GLN A 277 12.65 0.04 -0.96
CA GLN A 277 12.10 0.47 0.32
C GLN A 277 12.94 1.57 0.96
N LYS A 278 14.23 1.66 0.66
CA LYS A 278 15.09 2.76 1.12
C LYS A 278 14.66 4.13 0.60
N LEU A 279 13.91 4.18 -0.50
CA LEU A 279 13.34 5.40 -1.06
C LEU A 279 11.89 5.64 -0.61
N THR A 280 11.21 4.62 -0.10
CA THR A 280 9.77 4.65 0.22
C THR A 280 9.46 4.43 1.70
N THR A 281 10.48 4.33 2.54
CA THR A 281 10.38 4.19 4.00
C THR A 281 11.41 5.09 4.68
N ASN A 282 10.98 5.77 5.73
CA ASN A 282 11.83 6.59 6.59
C ASN A 282 11.78 6.06 8.02
N GLU A 283 12.76 6.47 8.84
CA GLU A 283 12.73 6.14 10.26
C GLU A 283 11.58 6.90 10.95
N PRO A 284 10.65 6.21 11.64
CA PRO A 284 9.58 6.88 12.37
C PRO A 284 10.08 7.50 13.67
N THR A 285 9.29 8.41 14.21
CA THR A 285 9.42 8.90 15.59
C THR A 285 8.66 7.99 16.55
N PRO A 286 8.97 8.00 17.86
CA PRO A 286 8.27 7.19 18.86
C PRO A 286 6.74 7.38 18.89
N ASP A 287 6.25 8.61 18.70
CA ASP A 287 4.82 8.95 18.65
C ASP A 287 4.11 8.33 17.44
N MET A 288 4.79 8.19 16.30
CA MET A 288 4.26 7.48 15.13
C MET A 288 4.22 5.97 15.38
N VAL A 289 5.18 5.44 16.13
CA VAL A 289 5.20 4.03 16.54
C VAL A 289 4.02 3.72 17.46
N GLU A 290 3.64 4.63 18.35
CA GLU A 290 2.44 4.45 19.18
C GLU A 290 1.17 4.31 18.33
N VAL A 291 1.02 5.11 17.27
CA VAL A 291 -0.11 4.97 16.31
C VAL A 291 -0.08 3.59 15.65
N ALA A 292 1.11 3.14 15.24
CA ALA A 292 1.29 1.83 14.60
C ALA A 292 0.92 0.67 15.54
N ILE A 293 1.37 0.72 16.79
CA ILE A 293 1.05 -0.28 17.81
C ILE A 293 -0.46 -0.30 18.06
N ALA A 294 -1.08 0.87 18.23
CA ALA A 294 -2.52 0.98 18.45
C ALA A 294 -3.35 0.40 17.29
N ALA A 295 -2.89 0.57 16.04
CA ALA A 295 -3.50 -0.05 14.87
C ALA A 295 -3.35 -1.58 14.88
N VAL A 296 -2.17 -2.10 15.24
CA VAL A 296 -1.92 -3.55 15.32
C VAL A 296 -2.79 -4.20 16.41
N GLU A 297 -2.77 -3.66 17.62
CA GLU A 297 -3.52 -4.21 18.77
C GLU A 297 -5.03 -4.22 18.54
N ALA A 298 -5.55 -3.30 17.72
CA ALA A 298 -6.97 -3.26 17.40
C ALA A 298 -7.44 -4.48 16.59
N VAL A 299 -6.57 -5.13 15.81
CA VAL A 299 -6.93 -6.24 14.90
C VAL A 299 -6.15 -7.53 15.13
N PHE A 300 -5.06 -7.49 15.88
CA PHE A 300 -4.14 -8.60 16.02
C PHE A 300 -3.70 -8.78 17.48
N ASP A 301 -3.96 -9.98 18.01
CA ASP A 301 -3.48 -10.39 19.32
C ASP A 301 -2.03 -10.88 19.19
N TRP A 302 -1.10 -9.94 19.33
CA TRP A 302 0.32 -10.23 19.20
C TRP A 302 0.85 -11.10 20.34
N ARG A 303 0.26 -11.02 21.55
CA ARG A 303 0.67 -11.86 22.70
C ARG A 303 0.32 -13.31 22.44
N ALA A 304 -0.91 -13.61 22.00
CA ALA A 304 -1.31 -14.96 21.61
C ALA A 304 -0.41 -15.50 20.49
N TYR A 305 -0.15 -14.69 19.46
CA TYR A 305 0.77 -15.06 18.39
C TYR A 305 2.17 -15.41 18.91
N LEU A 306 2.72 -14.60 19.83
CA LEU A 306 4.03 -14.83 20.42
C LEU A 306 4.07 -16.06 21.34
N SER A 307 2.99 -16.33 22.09
CA SER A 307 2.84 -17.56 22.87
C SER A 307 2.83 -18.80 21.98
N GLU A 308 2.03 -18.80 20.91
CA GLU A 308 1.89 -19.96 20.02
C GLU A 308 3.15 -20.21 19.18
N ASN A 309 3.80 -19.14 18.69
CA ASN A 309 4.87 -19.26 17.72
C ASN A 309 6.27 -19.19 18.33
N PHE A 310 6.43 -18.57 19.50
CA PHE A 310 7.73 -18.35 20.14
C PHE A 310 7.77 -18.85 21.60
N GLY A 311 6.67 -19.38 22.14
CA GLY A 311 6.63 -19.95 23.48
C GLY A 311 6.68 -18.92 24.62
N LYS A 312 6.36 -17.65 24.34
CA LYS A 312 6.32 -16.60 25.37
C LYS A 312 5.12 -16.76 26.29
N VAL A 313 5.30 -16.49 27.58
CA VAL A 313 4.25 -16.61 28.60
C VAL A 313 3.90 -15.20 29.09
N TYR A 314 2.63 -14.82 28.95
CA TYR A 314 2.09 -13.56 29.45
C TYR A 314 1.09 -13.84 30.59
N PRO A 315 1.07 -13.00 31.65
CA PRO A 315 0.09 -13.12 32.73
C PRO A 315 -1.36 -13.06 32.22
N GLU A 316 -2.28 -13.81 32.84
CA GLU A 316 -3.72 -13.86 32.51
C GLU A 316 -4.42 -12.49 32.59
N GLU A 317 -3.96 -11.59 33.46
CA GLU A 317 -4.55 -10.24 33.65
C GLU A 317 -4.32 -9.32 32.45
N GLU A 318 -3.19 -9.45 31.76
CA GLU A 318 -2.91 -8.70 30.53
C GLU A 318 -3.83 -9.14 29.37
N LYS A 319 -4.17 -10.44 29.30
CA LYS A 319 -5.05 -10.99 28.26
C LYS A 319 -6.51 -10.50 28.39
N LYS A 320 -7.02 -10.37 29.61
CA LYS A 320 -8.42 -9.95 29.87
C LYS A 320 -8.65 -8.45 29.60
N THR A 321 -7.63 -7.63 29.82
CA THR A 321 -7.72 -6.17 29.62
C THR A 321 -7.95 -5.83 28.14
N GLU A 322 -7.35 -6.60 27.23
CA GLU A 322 -7.50 -6.44 25.78
C GLU A 322 -8.78 -7.05 25.21
N GLU A 323 -9.22 -8.23 25.66
CA GLU A 323 -10.53 -8.77 25.26
C GLU A 323 -11.67 -7.79 25.60
N THR A 324 -11.53 -7.07 26.71
CA THR A 324 -12.51 -6.08 27.17
C THR A 324 -12.40 -4.76 26.39
N SER A 325 -11.19 -4.35 25.98
CA SER A 325 -10.98 -3.16 25.14
C SER A 325 -11.43 -3.39 23.69
N ARG A 326 -11.23 -4.59 23.14
CA ARG A 326 -11.66 -5.00 21.80
C ARG A 326 -13.19 -5.09 21.67
N LYS A 327 -13.89 -5.45 22.75
CA LYS A 327 -15.37 -5.45 22.82
C LYS A 327 -16.00 -4.07 23.06
N LYS A 328 -15.24 -3.09 23.57
CA LYS A 328 -15.74 -1.75 23.90
C LYS A 328 -15.60 -0.72 22.77
N LYS A 329 -14.86 -0.99 21.70
CA LYS A 329 -14.78 -0.10 20.54
C LYS A 329 -16.06 -0.26 19.69
N PRO A 330 -16.81 0.82 19.41
CA PRO A 330 -18.03 0.71 18.63
C PRO A 330 -17.73 0.17 17.24
N ALA A 331 -18.45 -0.85 16.81
CA ALA A 331 -18.52 -1.25 15.41
C ALA A 331 -19.14 -0.08 14.64
N ALA A 332 -18.30 0.82 14.12
CA ALA A 332 -18.76 1.95 13.34
C ALA A 332 -19.46 1.43 12.07
N ALA A 333 -20.72 1.84 11.92
CA ALA A 333 -21.71 1.40 10.96
C ALA A 333 -21.15 0.95 9.59
N ALA A 334 -21.51 -0.27 9.20
CA ALA A 334 -21.52 -0.70 7.82
C ALA A 334 -22.56 0.13 7.03
N GLY A 335 -22.10 1.22 6.41
CA GLY A 335 -22.83 2.04 5.45
C GLY A 335 -21.88 3.14 4.98
N ALA A 336 -21.59 3.37 3.70
CA ALA A 336 -22.39 3.14 2.51
C ALA A 336 -21.57 2.42 1.43
N SER A 337 -22.22 1.49 0.75
CA SER A 337 -21.84 1.09 -0.60
C SER A 337 -22.08 2.26 -1.55
N LEU A 338 -21.04 2.70 -2.25
CA LEU A 338 -21.11 3.28 -3.58
C LEU A 338 -19.91 2.78 -4.39
#